data_AF-A0A943FR79-F1
#
_entry.id   AF-A0A943FR79-F1
#
_cell.length_a   1.000
_cell.length_b   1.000
_cell.length_c   1.000
_cell.angle_alpha   90.00
_cell.angle_beta   90.00
_cell.angle_gamma   90.00
#
_symmetry.space_group_name_H-M   'P 1'
#
loop_
_entity.id
_entity.type
_entity.pdbx_description
1 polymer ?
#
loop_
_entity_poly.entity_id
_entity_poly.type
_entity_poly.pdbx_seq_one_letter_code
_entity_poly.pdbx_strand_id
1 'polypeptide(L)'
;MGILNDISKKAQEYAGIAVDKAKDLAEVAADKAQTLSDTAKTNMAIMNEQRELEKNYRAIGEWFVAEHQSDVPDAVKDVVAAVNASKERIAQLEASKPRKDEPAVDESEVTFKVCPVCGAASDSKFCPHCGAPMGE
;
A
#
# COMPACT_ATOMS: atom_id res chain seq x y z
N MET A 1 4.23 6.85 70.84
CA MET A 1 3.90 6.21 69.53
C MET A 1 3.67 7.30 68.47
N GLY A 2 4.70 8.00 67.99
CA GLY A 2 4.52 9.12 67.04
C GLY A 2 5.37 9.01 65.78
N ILE A 3 6.65 8.65 65.94
CA ILE A 3 7.67 8.73 64.88
C ILE A 3 7.37 7.80 63.69
N LEU A 4 6.84 6.60 63.92
CA LEU A 4 6.51 5.67 62.84
C LEU A 4 5.33 6.15 61.97
N ASN A 5 4.35 6.82 62.56
CA ASN A 5 3.16 7.28 61.85
C ASN A 5 3.49 8.47 60.92
N ASP A 6 4.41 9.35 61.36
CA ASP A 6 4.88 10.47 60.54
C ASP A 6 5.76 10.01 59.36
N ILE A 7 6.56 8.96 59.55
CA ILE A 7 7.35 8.35 58.46
C ILE A 7 6.41 7.70 57.44
N SER A 8 5.38 6.97 57.88
CA SER A 8 4.38 6.38 56.99
C SER A 8 3.60 7.43 56.19
N LYS A 9 3.19 8.54 56.82
CA LYS A 9 2.51 9.65 56.12
C LYS A 9 3.40 10.28 55.05
N LYS A 10 4.66 10.57 55.37
CA LYS A 10 5.60 11.12 54.37
C LYS A 10 5.82 10.13 53.23
N ALA A 11 5.97 8.84 53.51
CA ALA A 11 6.13 7.82 52.49
C ALA A 11 4.91 7.73 51.55
N GLN A 12 3.68 7.83 52.09
CA GLN A 12 2.46 7.87 51.29
C GLN A 12 2.35 9.14 50.42
N GLU A 13 2.77 10.28 50.94
CA GLU A 13 2.78 11.55 50.22
C GLU A 13 3.79 11.52 49.05
N TYR A 14 4.99 11.00 49.28
CA TYR A 14 5.98 10.78 48.22
C TYR A 14 5.52 9.76 47.18
N ALA A 15 4.82 8.69 47.61
CA ALA A 15 4.23 7.73 46.70
C ALA A 15 3.11 8.37 45.86
N GLY A 16 2.27 9.23 46.46
CA GLY A 16 1.25 10.01 45.75
C GLY A 16 1.87 10.91 44.68
N ILE A 17 2.90 11.68 45.03
CA ILE A 17 3.63 12.56 44.08
C ILE A 17 4.24 11.75 42.92
N ALA A 18 4.78 10.57 43.20
CA ALA A 18 5.33 9.70 42.16
C ALA A 18 4.24 9.17 41.22
N VAL A 19 3.08 8.78 41.77
CA VAL A 19 1.92 8.32 40.98
C VAL A 19 1.34 9.44 40.13
N ASP A 20 1.20 10.65 40.69
CA ASP A 20 0.64 11.80 39.97
C ASP A 20 1.57 12.21 38.81
N LYS A 21 2.89 12.28 39.04
CA LYS A 21 3.86 12.51 37.96
C LYS A 21 3.82 11.43 36.88
N ALA A 22 3.62 10.16 37.27
CA ALA A 22 3.50 9.07 36.31
C ALA A 22 2.23 9.20 35.45
N LYS A 23 1.11 9.66 36.04
CA LYS A 23 -0.14 9.94 35.32
C LYS A 23 0.03 11.10 34.35
N ASP A 24 0.62 12.22 34.78
CA ASP A 24 0.85 13.39 33.93
C ASP A 24 1.70 13.02 32.70
N LEU A 25 2.76 12.23 32.91
CA LEU A 25 3.60 11.75 31.80
C LEU A 25 2.86 10.80 30.86
N ALA A 26 2.00 9.93 31.39
CA ALA A 26 1.18 9.03 30.60
C ALA A 26 0.12 9.79 29.78
N GLU A 27 -0.50 10.81 30.36
CA GLU A 27 -1.46 11.68 29.69
C GLU A 27 -0.81 12.45 28.54
N VAL A 28 0.34 13.09 28.79
CA VAL A 28 1.12 13.78 27.74
C VAL A 28 1.55 12.83 26.61
N ALA A 29 1.92 11.59 26.95
CA ALA A 29 2.27 10.58 25.94
C ALA A 29 1.04 10.17 25.12
N ALA A 30 -0.12 9.99 25.76
CA ALA A 30 -1.38 9.65 25.09
C ALA A 30 -1.83 10.78 24.15
N ASP A 31 -1.79 12.04 24.59
CA ASP A 31 -2.16 13.20 23.78
C ASP A 31 -1.26 13.35 22.54
N LYS A 32 0.04 13.12 22.71
CA LYS A 32 0.99 13.11 21.59
C LYS A 32 0.69 11.97 20.61
N ALA A 33 0.43 10.77 21.11
CA ALA A 33 0.08 9.63 20.28
C ALA A 33 -1.22 9.88 19.49
N GLN A 34 -2.23 10.47 20.13
CA GLN A 34 -3.49 10.84 19.51
C GLN A 34 -3.29 11.90 18.42
N THR A 35 -2.53 12.96 18.71
CA THR A 35 -2.22 14.02 17.74
C THR A 35 -1.49 13.48 16.51
N LEU A 36 -0.51 12.58 16.71
CA LEU A 36 0.20 11.92 15.61
C LEU A 36 -0.74 11.03 14.78
N SER A 37 -1.65 10.29 15.44
CA SER A 37 -2.66 9.47 14.78
C SER A 37 -3.60 10.32 13.92
N ASP A 38 -4.12 11.42 14.46
CA ASP A 38 -5.04 12.30 13.73
C ASP A 38 -4.34 13.05 12.59
N THR A 39 -3.07 13.40 12.77
CA THR A 39 -2.22 13.94 11.70
C THR A 39 -2.04 12.91 10.57
N ALA A 40 -1.76 11.64 10.91
CA ALA A 40 -1.60 10.58 9.91
C ALA A 40 -2.88 10.33 9.13
N LYS A 41 -4.05 10.29 9.81
CA LYS A 41 -5.36 10.19 9.15
C LYS A 41 -5.61 11.36 8.20
N THR A 42 -5.33 12.58 8.65
CA THR A 42 -5.49 13.79 7.84
C THR A 42 -4.60 13.75 6.60
N ASN A 43 -3.33 13.37 6.76
CA ASN A 43 -2.41 13.23 5.63
C ASN A 43 -2.85 12.14 4.64
N MET A 44 -3.39 11.02 5.13
CA MET A 44 -3.95 9.99 4.26
C MET A 44 -5.14 10.50 3.45
N ALA A 45 -6.06 11.25 4.08
CA ALA A 45 -7.18 11.88 3.38
C ALA A 45 -6.69 12.87 2.31
N ILE A 46 -5.68 13.70 2.63
CA ILE A 46 -5.07 14.63 1.67
C ILE A 46 -4.47 13.88 0.48
N MET A 47 -3.70 12.81 0.71
CA MET A 47 -3.12 12.01 -0.36
C MET A 47 -4.19 11.36 -1.24
N ASN A 48 -5.31 10.93 -0.65
CA ASN A 48 -6.42 10.36 -1.41
C ASN A 48 -7.10 11.42 -2.29
N GLU A 49 -7.38 12.61 -1.75
CA GLU A 49 -7.94 13.73 -2.53
C GLU A 49 -6.98 14.20 -3.63
N GLN A 50 -5.67 14.27 -3.37
CA GLN A 50 -4.67 14.59 -4.39
C GLN A 50 -4.70 13.59 -5.54
N ARG A 51 -4.81 12.29 -5.24
CA ARG A 51 -4.94 11.24 -6.26
C ARG A 51 -6.21 11.39 -7.09
N GLU A 52 -7.35 11.65 -6.45
CA GLU A 52 -8.62 11.85 -7.17
C GLU A 52 -8.59 13.13 -7.99
N LEU A 53 -7.99 14.21 -7.47
CA LEU A 53 -7.78 15.46 -8.19
C LEU A 53 -6.96 15.24 -9.47
N GLU A 54 -5.84 14.51 -9.38
CA GLU A 54 -5.01 14.18 -10.54
C GLU A 54 -5.77 13.34 -11.57
N LYS A 55 -6.54 12.34 -11.13
CA LYS A 55 -7.40 11.54 -12.03
C LYS A 55 -8.44 12.41 -12.73
N ASN A 56 -9.08 13.31 -12.00
CA ASN A 56 -10.12 14.19 -12.55
C ASN A 56 -9.51 15.15 -13.58
N TYR A 57 -8.39 15.80 -13.27
CA TYR A 57 -7.71 16.67 -14.24
C TYR A 57 -7.23 15.90 -15.48
N ARG A 58 -6.71 14.68 -15.29
CA ARG A 58 -6.34 13.81 -16.40
C ARG A 58 -7.55 13.46 -17.28
N ALA A 59 -8.67 13.06 -16.68
CA ALA A 59 -9.89 12.73 -17.40
C ALA A 59 -10.41 13.93 -18.22
N ILE A 60 -10.38 15.13 -17.64
CA ILE A 60 -10.74 16.38 -18.34
C ILE A 60 -9.81 16.62 -19.53
N GLY A 61 -8.49 16.50 -19.34
CA GLY A 61 -7.51 16.68 -20.41
C GLY A 61 -7.64 15.63 -21.53
N GLU A 62 -7.88 14.37 -21.17
CA GLU A 62 -8.12 13.29 -22.13
C GLU A 62 -9.38 13.55 -22.95
N TRP A 63 -10.48 13.93 -22.29
CA TRP A 63 -11.73 14.32 -22.97
C TRP A 63 -11.52 15.51 -23.89
N PHE A 64 -10.80 16.55 -23.43
CA PHE A 64 -10.51 17.74 -24.22
C PHE A 64 -9.75 17.40 -25.51
N VAL A 65 -8.67 16.62 -25.41
CA VAL A 65 -7.89 16.20 -26.58
C VAL A 65 -8.69 15.29 -27.51
N ALA A 66 -9.62 14.49 -26.99
CA ALA A 66 -10.47 13.62 -27.80
C ALA A 66 -11.52 14.42 -28.59
N GLU A 67 -12.19 15.37 -27.95
CA GLU A 67 -13.33 16.11 -28.52
C GLU A 67 -12.90 17.34 -29.34
N HIS A 68 -11.84 18.04 -28.91
CA HIS A 68 -11.43 19.34 -29.50
C HIS A 68 -10.20 19.21 -30.40
N GLN A 69 -10.11 18.16 -31.22
CA GLN A 69 -8.93 17.93 -32.07
C GLN A 69 -8.69 19.04 -33.11
N SER A 70 -9.76 19.69 -33.59
CA SER A 70 -9.69 20.70 -34.66
C SER A 70 -9.83 22.15 -34.17
N ASP A 71 -10.15 22.37 -32.90
CA ASP A 71 -10.36 23.70 -32.31
C ASP A 71 -9.67 23.82 -30.94
N VAL A 72 -8.34 23.72 -30.97
CA VAL A 72 -7.50 23.83 -29.78
C VAL A 72 -7.11 25.29 -29.55
N PRO A 73 -7.41 25.89 -28.39
CA PRO A 73 -6.97 27.25 -28.06
C PRO A 73 -5.45 27.38 -28.11
N ASP A 74 -4.95 28.51 -28.63
CA ASP A 74 -3.51 28.76 -28.77
C ASP A 74 -2.74 28.61 -27.45
N ALA A 75 -3.37 28.92 -26.31
CA ALA A 75 -2.76 28.80 -24.98
C ALA A 75 -2.36 27.37 -24.58
N VAL A 76 -2.99 26.34 -25.17
CA VAL A 76 -2.75 24.94 -24.83
C VAL A 76 -2.29 24.11 -26.03
N LYS A 77 -2.15 24.73 -27.20
CA LYS A 77 -1.80 24.08 -28.46
C LYS A 77 -0.51 23.26 -28.39
N ASP A 78 0.53 23.81 -27.77
CA ASP A 78 1.82 23.14 -27.64
C ASP A 78 1.74 21.91 -26.73
N VAL A 79 0.96 22.00 -25.65
CA VAL A 79 0.76 20.88 -24.71
C VAL A 79 -0.03 19.77 -25.38
N VAL A 80 -1.09 20.10 -26.13
CA VAL A 80 -1.88 19.11 -26.88
C VAL A 80 -1.03 18.42 -27.97
N ALA A 81 -0.21 19.18 -28.69
CA ALA A 81 0.72 18.63 -29.67
C ALA A 81 1.72 17.65 -29.00
N ALA A 82 2.27 18.02 -27.83
CA ALA A 82 3.17 17.15 -27.07
C ALA A 82 2.47 15.87 -26.56
N VAL A 83 1.20 15.95 -26.17
CA VAL A 83 0.38 14.79 -25.77
C VAL A 83 0.20 13.85 -26.97
N ASN A 84 -0.17 14.37 -28.14
CA ASN A 84 -0.37 13.55 -29.34
C ASN A 84 0.94 12.90 -29.82
N ALA A 85 2.04 13.65 -29.84
CA ALA A 85 3.36 13.10 -30.13
C ALA A 85 3.77 12.00 -29.13
N SER A 86 3.39 12.13 -27.86
CA SER A 86 3.64 11.09 -26.86
C SER A 86 2.78 9.85 -27.09
N LYS A 87 1.50 10.00 -27.46
CA LYS A 87 0.62 8.88 -27.84
C LYS A 87 1.18 8.11 -29.03
N GLU A 88 1.67 8.81 -30.05
CA GLU A 88 2.33 8.18 -31.21
C GLU A 88 3.61 7.42 -30.81
N ARG A 89 4.47 8.02 -29.98
CA ARG A 89 5.67 7.34 -29.46
C ARG A 89 5.32 6.09 -28.66
N ILE A 90 4.28 6.14 -27.83
CA ILE A 90 3.80 4.99 -27.06
C ILE A 90 3.32 3.89 -28.04
N ALA A 91 2.50 4.24 -29.03
CA ALA A 91 2.04 3.27 -30.03
C ALA A 91 3.21 2.62 -30.81
N GLN A 92 4.22 3.41 -31.17
CA GLN A 92 5.44 2.88 -31.81
C GLN A 92 6.22 1.95 -30.88
N LEU A 93 6.40 2.34 -29.61
CA LEU A 93 7.07 1.51 -28.62
C LEU A 93 6.30 0.21 -28.37
N GLU A 94 4.98 0.26 -28.27
CA GLU A 94 4.10 -0.90 -28.12
C GLU A 94 4.13 -1.82 -29.35
N ALA A 95 4.15 -1.26 -30.56
CA ALA A 95 4.32 -2.04 -31.79
C ALA A 95 5.72 -2.65 -31.94
N SER A 96 6.75 -2.01 -31.36
CA SER A 96 8.13 -2.50 -31.35
C SER A 96 8.42 -3.50 -30.24
N LYS A 97 7.54 -3.62 -29.23
CA LYS A 97 7.64 -4.71 -28.27
C LYS A 97 7.53 -6.00 -29.08
N PRO A 98 8.49 -6.94 -28.94
CA PRO A 98 8.30 -8.25 -29.54
C PRO A 98 6.97 -8.78 -29.03
N ARG A 99 6.07 -9.14 -29.94
CA ARG A 99 5.05 -10.12 -29.58
C ARG A 99 5.85 -11.32 -29.10
N LYS A 100 5.96 -11.47 -27.78
CA LYS A 100 5.83 -12.83 -27.26
C LYS A 100 4.46 -13.22 -27.80
N ASP A 101 4.46 -13.94 -28.92
CA ASP A 101 3.74 -15.20 -28.92
C ASP A 101 4.12 -15.82 -27.57
N GLU A 102 3.30 -15.56 -26.54
CA GLU A 102 3.20 -16.52 -25.47
C GLU A 102 3.11 -17.84 -26.23
N PRO A 103 4.05 -18.79 -26.05
CA PRO A 103 3.66 -20.13 -26.39
C PRO A 103 2.33 -20.29 -25.65
N ALA A 104 1.26 -20.57 -26.40
CA ALA A 104 0.10 -21.20 -25.81
C ALA A 104 0.72 -22.36 -25.03
N VAL A 105 0.89 -22.14 -23.72
CA VAL A 105 1.28 -23.19 -22.82
C VAL A 105 0.08 -24.08 -22.90
N ASP A 106 0.25 -25.12 -23.72
CA ASP A 106 -0.65 -26.22 -23.78
C ASP A 106 -0.76 -26.70 -22.33
N GLU A 107 -1.85 -26.33 -21.67
CA GLU A 107 -2.14 -26.64 -20.27
C GLU A 107 -2.21 -28.17 -20.04
N SER A 108 -2.01 -28.97 -21.10
CA SER A 108 -1.99 -30.42 -21.06
C SER A 108 -0.65 -31.07 -20.69
N GLU A 109 0.48 -30.35 -20.61
CA GLU A 109 1.78 -30.98 -20.24
C GLU A 109 2.22 -30.79 -18.78
N VAL A 110 1.55 -29.96 -17.97
CA VAL A 110 1.90 -29.85 -16.54
C VAL A 110 1.09 -30.86 -15.72
N THR A 111 1.53 -32.12 -15.75
CA THR A 111 0.96 -33.19 -14.92
C THR A 111 1.40 -33.05 -13.46
N PHE A 112 0.74 -32.18 -12.70
CA PHE A 112 0.91 -32.12 -11.25
C PHE A 112 0.35 -33.39 -10.60
N LYS A 113 1.20 -34.19 -9.95
CA LYS A 113 0.76 -35.35 -9.18
C LYS A 113 0.27 -34.88 -7.81
N VAL A 114 -0.90 -35.36 -7.41
CA VAL A 114 -1.45 -35.09 -6.07
C VAL A 114 -0.91 -36.12 -5.10
N CYS A 115 -0.34 -35.66 -3.99
CA CYS A 115 0.23 -36.54 -2.97
C CYS A 115 -0.87 -37.40 -2.32
N PRO A 116 -0.79 -38.74 -2.37
CA PRO A 116 -1.83 -39.60 -1.80
C PRO A 116 -1.90 -39.54 -0.26
N VAL A 117 -0.88 -38.98 0.40
CA VAL A 117 -0.81 -38.90 1.87
C VAL A 117 -1.37 -37.60 2.41
N CYS A 118 -1.11 -36.47 1.75
CA CYS A 118 -1.48 -35.14 2.28
C CYS A 118 -2.24 -34.24 1.29
N GLY A 119 -2.44 -34.68 0.05
CA GLY A 119 -3.20 -33.93 -0.95
C GLY A 119 -2.45 -32.74 -1.59
N ALA A 120 -1.20 -32.50 -1.23
CA ALA A 120 -0.40 -31.45 -1.86
C ALA A 120 -0.07 -31.80 -3.32
N ALA A 121 -0.23 -30.84 -4.23
CA ALA A 121 0.21 -30.96 -5.61
C ALA A 121 1.72 -30.72 -5.70
N SER A 122 2.45 -31.67 -6.28
CA SER A 122 3.88 -31.52 -6.53
C SER A 122 4.31 -32.29 -7.77
N ASP A 123 5.31 -31.77 -8.46
CA ASP A 123 6.00 -32.38 -9.61
C ASP A 123 7.27 -33.15 -9.22
N SER A 124 7.66 -33.12 -7.93
CA SER A 124 8.85 -33.79 -7.39
C SER A 124 8.61 -35.25 -7.01
N LYS A 125 9.69 -36.05 -7.01
CA LYS A 125 9.69 -37.49 -6.63
C LYS A 125 9.27 -37.75 -5.17
N PHE A 126 9.38 -36.75 -4.31
CA PHE A 126 8.91 -36.77 -2.93
C PHE A 126 8.08 -35.52 -2.65
N CYS A 127 7.01 -35.67 -1.86
CA CYS A 127 6.14 -34.56 -1.48
C CYS A 127 6.89 -33.55 -0.59
N PRO A 128 6.93 -32.25 -0.93
CA PRO A 128 7.62 -31.24 -0.12
C PRO A 128 6.93 -30.97 1.23
N HIS A 129 5.65 -31.34 1.36
CA HIS A 129 4.86 -31.11 2.56
C HIS A 129 4.94 -32.26 3.58
N CYS A 130 5.08 -33.51 3.12
CA CYS A 130 5.08 -34.67 4.02
C CYS A 130 6.20 -35.69 3.78
N GLY A 131 7.06 -35.49 2.78
CA GLY A 131 8.18 -36.38 2.46
C GLY A 131 7.79 -37.72 1.84
N ALA A 132 6.50 -37.98 1.61
CA ALA A 132 6.04 -39.24 1.02
C ALA A 132 6.53 -39.37 -0.44
N PRO A 133 6.96 -40.57 -0.86
CA PRO A 133 7.32 -40.82 -2.26
C PRO A 133 6.08 -40.65 -3.14
N MET A 134 6.17 -39.77 -4.12
CA MET A 134 5.16 -39.58 -5.15
C MET A 134 5.43 -40.68 -6.17
N GLY A 135 4.63 -41.76 -6.15
CA GLY A 135 4.82 -42.93 -7.03
C GLY A 135 5.06 -42.54 -8.50
N GLU A 136 5.77 -43.41 -9.24
CA GLU A 136 6.04 -43.23 -10.67
C GLU A 136 4.78 -42.92 -11.49
#